data_AF-A0A402AUV5-F1
#
_entry.id   AF-A0A402AUV5-F1
#
_cell.length_a   1.000
_cell.length_b   1.000
_cell.length_c   1.000
_cell.angle_alpha   90.00
_cell.angle_beta   90.00
_cell.angle_gamma   90.00
#
_symmetry.space_group_name_H-M   'P 1'
#
loop_
_entity.id
_entity.type
_entity.pdbx_description
1 polymer ?
#
loop_
_entity_poly.entity_id
_entity_poly.type
_entity_poly.pdbx_seq_one_letter_code
_entity_poly.pdbx_strand_id
1 'polypeptide(L)'
;MPEGQRRTFMGYRRPDGKVGTRNYVAIISSVNCSASTVRAIQQRFGPEVMRAYPNVDGVIGLTHKSGCGMRTGSAAVEQLQRVLSGWRCILILGAYLLVGLGCESNQLQDMIQAMQLDGAQQWKQPYFLTLQENHGVAHTVAEGARIVGELLPQVNDVQREEVPISELKLALQCGGSDGWSGITSNPGLGFCVDELVRQGGTAVFERDP
;
A
#
# COMPACT_ATOMS: atom_id res chain seq x y z
N MET A 1 -0.76 25.14 -16.37
CA MET A 1 -0.61 26.37 -15.56
C MET A 1 0.86 26.53 -15.16
N PRO A 2 1.43 27.76 -15.13
CA PRO A 2 2.81 27.98 -14.68
C PRO A 2 3.06 27.45 -13.25
N GLU A 3 4.27 26.99 -12.96
CA GLU A 3 4.60 26.33 -11.68
C GLU A 3 4.34 27.22 -10.45
N GLY A 4 4.71 28.50 -10.51
CA GLY A 4 4.49 29.46 -9.41
C GLY A 4 3.02 29.82 -9.12
N GLN A 5 2.06 29.28 -9.90
CA GLN A 5 0.62 29.46 -9.68
C GLN A 5 -0.08 28.15 -9.27
N ARG A 6 0.67 27.04 -9.15
CA ARG A 6 0.13 25.75 -8.69
C ARG A 6 -0.22 25.83 -7.22
N ARG A 7 -1.40 25.33 -6.87
CA ARG A 7 -1.76 25.17 -5.47
C ARG A 7 -0.92 24.03 -4.89
N THR A 8 -0.90 23.98 -3.57
CA THR A 8 -0.11 23.03 -2.80
C THR A 8 -0.99 22.22 -1.86
N PHE A 9 -0.45 21.12 -1.34
CA PHE A 9 -1.04 20.35 -0.25
C PHE A 9 0.05 19.79 0.67
N MET A 10 -0.31 19.43 1.90
CA MET A 10 0.61 18.82 2.85
C MET A 10 0.75 17.32 2.58
N GLY A 11 1.88 16.89 2.03
CA GLY A 11 2.15 15.50 1.64
C GLY A 11 3.43 14.94 2.25
N TYR A 12 3.57 13.62 2.25
CA TYR A 12 4.79 12.93 2.67
C TYR A 12 5.67 12.64 1.47
N ARG A 13 6.75 13.40 1.27
CA ARG A 13 7.73 13.10 0.22
C ARG A 13 8.49 11.83 0.56
N ARG A 14 8.66 10.96 -0.44
CA ARG A 14 9.38 9.70 -0.31
C ARG A 14 10.76 9.79 -0.97
N PRO A 15 11.72 8.94 -0.57
CA PRO A 15 13.03 8.84 -1.22
C PRO A 15 12.99 8.63 -2.74
N ASP A 16 11.95 7.97 -3.26
CA ASP A 16 11.76 7.73 -4.70
C ASP A 16 11.17 8.95 -5.45
N GLY A 17 11.04 10.09 -4.78
CA GLY A 17 10.52 11.35 -5.31
C GLY A 17 9.00 11.46 -5.31
N LYS A 18 8.26 10.35 -5.08
CA LYS A 18 6.79 10.37 -5.08
C LYS A 18 6.26 10.95 -3.76
N VAL A 19 5.00 11.40 -3.78
CA VAL A 19 4.35 11.99 -2.59
C VAL A 19 3.11 11.20 -2.16
N GLY A 20 3.09 10.82 -0.88
CA GLY A 20 1.94 10.21 -0.22
C GLY A 20 1.01 11.21 0.44
N THR A 21 -0.30 10.97 0.41
CA THR A 21 -1.29 11.74 1.18
C THR A 21 -1.45 11.24 2.62
N ARG A 22 -0.90 10.06 2.91
CA ARG A 22 -0.92 9.34 4.19
C ARG A 22 0.40 8.59 4.39
N ASN A 23 0.62 8.11 5.60
CA ASN A 23 1.84 7.48 6.08
C ASN A 23 1.51 6.27 6.95
N TYR A 24 1.10 5.17 6.31
CA TYR A 24 0.77 3.91 6.96
C TYR A 24 1.94 2.93 6.94
N VAL A 25 1.99 2.03 7.91
CA VAL A 25 2.76 0.79 7.82
C VAL A 25 1.82 -0.34 7.43
N ALA A 26 2.08 -1.02 6.31
CA ALA A 26 1.24 -2.13 5.87
C ALA A 26 1.82 -3.49 6.28
N ILE A 27 0.95 -4.41 6.69
CA ILE A 27 1.27 -5.83 6.84
C ILE A 27 0.47 -6.57 5.77
N ILE A 28 1.16 -7.28 4.90
CA ILE A 28 0.62 -7.75 3.62
C ILE A 28 0.67 -9.27 3.61
N SER A 29 -0.46 -9.93 3.34
CA SER A 29 -0.46 -11.37 3.08
C SER A 29 0.00 -11.66 1.65
N SER A 30 0.92 -12.60 1.44
CA SER A 30 1.21 -13.16 0.09
C SER A 30 0.16 -14.19 -0.36
N VAL A 31 -0.57 -14.77 0.60
CA VAL A 31 -1.51 -15.87 0.41
C VAL A 31 -2.58 -15.85 1.49
N ASN A 32 -3.76 -16.39 1.20
CA ASN A 32 -4.86 -16.48 2.17
C ASN A 32 -4.47 -17.12 3.51
N CYS A 33 -3.57 -18.11 3.49
CA CYS A 33 -3.18 -18.85 4.69
C CYS A 33 -2.42 -17.99 5.73
N SER A 34 -1.84 -16.85 5.34
CA SER A 34 -1.19 -15.91 6.27
C SER A 34 -2.12 -14.79 6.74
N ALA A 35 -3.36 -14.71 6.24
CA ALA A 35 -4.27 -13.60 6.51
C ALA A 35 -4.62 -13.43 8.01
N SER A 36 -4.79 -14.54 8.75
CA SER A 36 -5.05 -14.49 10.20
C SER A 36 -3.84 -13.97 10.97
N THR A 37 -2.62 -14.40 10.60
CA THR A 37 -1.36 -13.90 11.17
C THR A 37 -1.20 -12.40 10.93
N VAL A 38 -1.46 -11.93 9.70
CA VAL A 38 -1.42 -10.50 9.36
C VAL A 38 -2.34 -9.68 10.27
N ARG A 39 -3.59 -10.12 10.47
CA ARG A 39 -4.55 -9.43 11.35
C ARG A 39 -4.10 -9.48 12.81
N ALA A 40 -3.55 -10.59 13.27
CA ALA A 40 -3.05 -10.73 14.63
C ALA A 40 -1.85 -9.80 14.90
N ILE A 41 -0.96 -9.59 13.92
CA ILE A 41 0.13 -8.60 14.01
C ILE A 41 -0.47 -7.19 14.05
N GLN A 42 -1.37 -6.84 13.13
CA GLN A 42 -2.02 -5.52 13.09
C GLN A 42 -2.66 -5.15 14.44
N GLN A 43 -3.34 -6.10 15.09
CA GLN A 43 -4.00 -5.91 16.38
C GLN A 43 -3.04 -5.55 17.53
N ARG A 44 -1.73 -5.77 17.38
CA ARG A 44 -0.72 -5.33 18.37
C ARG A 44 -0.54 -3.81 18.38
N PHE A 45 -0.93 -3.11 17.33
CA PHE A 45 -0.72 -1.67 17.14
C PHE A 45 -2.01 -0.87 17.33
N GLY A 46 -2.61 -1.02 18.51
CA GLY A 46 -3.80 -0.26 18.90
C GLY A 46 -3.52 1.23 19.16
N PRO A 47 -4.57 2.02 19.47
CA PRO A 47 -4.45 3.47 19.68
C PRO A 47 -3.41 3.87 20.72
N GLU A 48 -3.16 3.05 21.74
CA GLU A 48 -2.17 3.32 22.78
C GLU A 48 -0.74 3.33 22.26
N VAL A 49 -0.40 2.36 21.41
CA VAL A 49 0.93 2.27 20.78
C VAL A 49 1.07 3.40 19.76
N MET A 50 0.02 3.66 18.97
CA MET A 50 0.07 4.68 17.93
C MET A 50 0.21 6.10 18.46
N ARG A 51 -0.18 6.38 19.72
CA ARG A 51 0.06 7.69 20.37
C ARG A 51 1.53 8.12 20.39
N ALA A 52 2.47 7.17 20.38
CA ALA A 52 3.90 7.47 20.33
C ALA A 52 4.40 7.89 18.94
N TYR A 53 3.59 7.70 17.88
CA TYR A 53 3.98 7.89 16.49
C TYR A 53 2.99 8.82 15.76
N PRO A 54 2.95 10.12 16.10
CA PRO A 54 1.96 11.06 15.59
C PRO A 54 2.01 11.31 14.08
N ASN A 55 3.13 11.01 13.41
CA ASN A 55 3.28 11.16 11.96
C ASN A 55 2.91 9.89 11.19
N VAL A 56 2.50 8.82 11.88
CA VAL A 56 2.06 7.55 11.30
C VAL A 56 0.55 7.44 11.41
N ASP A 57 -0.15 7.38 10.27
CA ASP A 57 -1.61 7.32 10.26
C ASP A 57 -2.17 6.01 10.82
N GLY A 58 -1.36 4.95 10.85
CA GLY A 58 -1.73 3.66 11.44
C GLY A 58 -0.91 2.48 10.91
N VAL A 59 -1.19 1.30 11.48
CA VAL A 59 -0.75 0.02 10.94
C VAL A 59 -1.96 -0.70 10.34
N ILE A 60 -1.88 -1.10 9.07
CA ILE A 60 -2.99 -1.72 8.34
C ILE A 60 -2.65 -3.14 7.88
N GLY A 61 -3.60 -4.06 8.04
CA GLY A 61 -3.51 -5.41 7.49
C GLY A 61 -4.18 -5.49 6.12
N LEU A 62 -3.41 -5.83 5.10
CA LEU A 62 -3.88 -5.99 3.72
C LEU A 62 -3.87 -7.49 3.35
N THR A 63 -5.06 -8.07 3.24
CA THR A 63 -5.23 -9.52 3.03
C THR A 63 -6.04 -9.86 1.78
N HIS A 64 -5.76 -10.98 1.13
CA HIS A 64 -6.53 -11.50 -0.01
C HIS A 64 -6.80 -13.01 0.10
N LYS A 65 -7.75 -13.52 -0.70
CA LYS A 65 -8.16 -14.94 -0.69
C LYS A 65 -7.43 -15.82 -1.72
N SER A 66 -6.61 -15.23 -2.57
CA SER A 66 -5.89 -15.92 -3.66
C SER A 66 -4.53 -16.51 -3.22
N GLY A 67 -3.85 -17.22 -4.13
CA GLY A 67 -2.45 -17.65 -4.01
C GLY A 67 -2.25 -19.12 -3.58
N CYS A 68 -3.16 -19.69 -2.79
CA CYS A 68 -3.07 -21.08 -2.35
C CYS A 68 -3.77 -22.01 -3.34
N GLY A 69 -3.12 -23.12 -3.73
CA GLY A 69 -3.69 -24.12 -4.65
C GLY A 69 -3.84 -23.65 -6.09
N MET A 70 -3.23 -22.51 -6.46
CA MET A 70 -3.20 -22.03 -7.83
C MET A 70 -2.10 -22.76 -8.61
N ARG A 71 -2.33 -23.04 -9.90
CA ARG A 71 -1.31 -23.66 -10.75
C ARG A 71 -0.16 -22.66 -10.98
N THR A 72 1.06 -23.03 -10.57
CA THR A 72 2.28 -22.28 -10.85
C THR A 72 2.41 -22.01 -12.36
N GLY A 73 2.79 -20.78 -12.73
CA GLY A 73 2.90 -20.36 -14.13
C GLY A 73 1.57 -20.23 -14.88
N SER A 74 0.44 -20.13 -14.16
CA SER A 74 -0.84 -19.78 -14.79
C SER A 74 -1.03 -18.27 -14.85
N ALA A 75 -1.80 -17.81 -15.84
CA ALA A 75 -2.18 -16.40 -15.97
C ALA A 75 -2.83 -15.83 -14.69
N ALA A 76 -3.52 -16.67 -13.90
CA ALA A 76 -4.12 -16.24 -12.64
C ALA A 76 -3.06 -15.94 -11.56
N VAL A 77 -1.97 -16.71 -11.50
CA VAL A 77 -0.83 -16.42 -10.60
C VAL A 77 -0.08 -15.17 -11.08
N GLU A 78 0.15 -15.04 -12.38
CA GLU A 78 0.79 -13.84 -12.95
C GLU A 78 -0.02 -12.57 -12.68
N GLN A 79 -1.35 -12.63 -12.80
CA GLN A 79 -2.24 -11.52 -12.44
C GLN A 79 -2.14 -11.17 -10.96
N LEU A 80 -2.14 -12.18 -10.07
CA LEU A 80 -1.98 -11.95 -8.63
C LEU A 80 -0.64 -11.29 -8.32
N GLN A 81 0.47 -11.81 -8.88
CA GLN A 81 1.80 -11.24 -8.72
C GLN A 81 1.88 -9.81 -9.25
N ARG A 82 1.22 -9.51 -10.37
CA ARG A 82 1.14 -8.15 -10.92
C ARG A 82 0.37 -7.20 -9.99
N VAL A 83 -0.70 -7.66 -9.35
CA VAL A 83 -1.45 -6.85 -8.38
C VAL A 83 -0.64 -6.61 -7.11
N LEU A 84 -0.05 -7.67 -6.53
CA LEU A 84 0.76 -7.57 -5.32
C LEU A 84 2.04 -6.74 -5.53
N SER A 85 2.67 -6.86 -6.69
CA SER A 85 3.84 -6.03 -7.06
C SER A 85 3.49 -4.55 -7.18
N GLY A 86 2.25 -4.23 -7.58
CA GLY A 86 1.74 -2.85 -7.59
C GLY A 86 1.72 -2.20 -6.21
N TRP A 87 1.79 -2.97 -5.11
CA TRP A 87 1.72 -2.41 -3.76
C TRP A 87 2.95 -1.59 -3.40
N ARG A 88 4.10 -1.82 -4.06
CA ARG A 88 5.29 -0.95 -3.97
C ARG A 88 5.01 0.50 -4.40
N CYS A 89 4.01 0.69 -5.26
CA CYS A 89 3.63 1.98 -5.80
C CYS A 89 2.54 2.68 -4.97
N ILE A 90 2.05 2.06 -3.90
CA ILE A 90 1.03 2.65 -3.04
C ILE A 90 1.68 3.78 -2.24
N LEU A 91 1.38 5.01 -2.67
CA LEU A 91 2.00 6.23 -2.15
C LEU A 91 1.69 6.50 -0.68
N ILE A 92 0.60 5.93 -0.16
CA ILE A 92 0.20 6.07 1.24
C ILE A 92 1.03 5.23 2.21
N LEU A 93 1.89 4.32 1.72
CA LEU A 93 2.71 3.46 2.56
C LEU A 93 4.05 4.11 2.85
N GLY A 94 4.33 4.24 4.15
CA GLY A 94 5.61 4.65 4.71
C GLY A 94 6.51 3.47 5.08
N ALA A 95 6.01 2.22 5.10
CA ALA A 95 6.78 0.98 5.12
C ALA A 95 5.82 -0.21 4.91
N TYR A 96 6.35 -1.42 4.68
CA TYR A 96 5.55 -2.63 4.66
C TYR A 96 6.31 -3.88 5.14
N LEU A 97 5.54 -4.87 5.62
CA LEU A 97 5.97 -6.22 5.98
C LEU A 97 5.17 -7.24 5.16
N LEU A 98 5.85 -8.11 4.43
CA LEU A 98 5.23 -9.23 3.70
C LEU A 98 5.19 -10.47 4.60
N VAL A 99 4.04 -11.14 4.68
CA VAL A 99 3.84 -12.35 5.47
C VAL A 99 3.29 -13.47 4.58
N GLY A 100 4.07 -14.54 4.45
CA GLY A 100 3.71 -15.75 3.69
C GLY A 100 3.61 -16.99 4.54
N LEU A 101 3.17 -18.10 3.94
CA LEU A 101 3.09 -19.38 4.65
C LEU A 101 4.46 -20.09 4.63
N GLY A 102 5.12 -20.10 3.46
CA GLY A 102 6.37 -20.80 3.16
C GLY A 102 6.23 -21.97 2.18
N CYS A 103 5.00 -22.37 1.82
CA CYS A 103 4.74 -23.50 0.91
C CYS A 103 3.74 -23.16 -0.22
N GLU A 104 3.47 -21.88 -0.44
CA GLU A 104 2.55 -21.41 -1.47
C GLU A 104 3.12 -21.59 -2.89
N SER A 105 2.22 -21.83 -3.86
CA SER A 105 2.57 -21.85 -5.28
C SER A 105 3.04 -20.48 -5.79
N ASN A 106 2.61 -19.40 -5.12
CA ASN A 106 3.13 -18.05 -5.31
C ASN A 106 4.36 -17.83 -4.41
N GLN A 107 5.47 -18.51 -4.74
CA GLN A 107 6.68 -18.43 -3.93
C GLN A 107 7.18 -16.99 -3.83
N LEU A 108 7.46 -16.57 -2.60
CA LEU A 108 7.80 -15.19 -2.33
C LEU A 108 9.16 -14.77 -2.87
N GLN A 109 10.12 -15.70 -2.95
CA GLN A 109 11.39 -15.41 -3.63
C GLN A 109 11.17 -15.07 -5.11
N ASP A 110 10.32 -15.83 -5.81
CA ASP A 110 9.97 -15.55 -7.21
C ASP A 110 9.24 -14.20 -7.34
N MET A 111 8.39 -13.88 -6.37
CA MET A 111 7.72 -12.58 -6.30
C MET A 111 8.75 -11.46 -6.08
N ILE A 112 9.68 -11.58 -5.13
CA ILE A 112 10.74 -10.58 -4.85
C ILE A 112 11.59 -10.32 -6.10
N GLN A 113 11.98 -11.38 -6.79
CA GLN A 113 12.76 -11.31 -8.03
C GLN A 113 11.96 -10.70 -9.19
N ALA A 114 10.71 -11.14 -9.41
CA ALA A 114 9.81 -10.57 -10.41
C ALA A 114 9.45 -9.09 -10.13
N MET A 115 9.43 -8.72 -8.85
CA MET A 115 9.15 -7.36 -8.38
C MET A 115 10.37 -6.43 -8.43
N GLN A 116 11.58 -6.94 -8.75
CA GLN A 116 12.85 -6.21 -8.67
C GLN A 116 13.01 -5.47 -7.33
N LEU A 117 12.57 -6.09 -6.21
CA LEU A 117 12.66 -5.45 -4.89
C LEU A 117 14.10 -5.37 -4.37
N ASP A 118 15.02 -6.09 -4.99
CA ASP A 118 16.44 -6.16 -4.64
C ASP A 118 17.17 -4.80 -4.78
N GLY A 119 16.52 -3.79 -5.39
CA GLY A 119 17.08 -2.46 -5.63
C GLY A 119 16.16 -1.28 -5.30
N ALA A 120 15.01 -1.49 -4.64
CA ALA A 120 14.13 -0.38 -4.27
C ALA A 120 14.75 0.46 -3.14
N GLN A 121 15.51 1.50 -3.49
CA GLN A 121 16.21 2.41 -2.57
C GLN A 121 15.34 3.01 -1.45
N GLN A 122 14.02 3.01 -1.63
CA GLN A 122 13.08 3.52 -0.65
C GLN A 122 13.06 2.71 0.65
N TRP A 123 13.38 1.42 0.61
CA TRP A 123 13.25 0.49 1.73
C TRP A 123 14.51 -0.37 1.82
N LYS A 124 15.37 -0.15 2.83
CA LYS A 124 16.68 -0.80 2.91
C LYS A 124 16.64 -2.33 2.81
N GLN A 125 15.54 -2.98 3.20
CA GLN A 125 15.18 -4.35 2.80
C GLN A 125 13.65 -4.53 2.85
N PRO A 126 13.02 -5.26 1.91
CA PRO A 126 11.66 -5.74 2.12
C PRO A 126 11.65 -6.73 3.28
N TYR A 127 11.03 -6.37 4.40
CA TYR A 127 10.88 -7.29 5.53
C TYR A 127 9.86 -8.37 5.14
N PHE A 128 10.33 -9.61 5.07
CA PHE A 128 9.53 -10.76 4.75
C PHE A 128 9.61 -11.80 5.88
N LEU A 129 8.48 -12.41 6.19
CA LEU A 129 8.37 -13.51 7.13
C LEU A 129 7.53 -14.64 6.54
N THR A 130 8.00 -15.88 6.64
CA THR A 130 7.16 -17.07 6.47
C THR A 130 6.72 -17.63 7.81
N LEU A 131 5.52 -18.20 7.88
CA LEU A 131 5.09 -18.96 9.05
C LEU A 131 5.94 -20.22 9.28
N GLN A 132 6.40 -20.87 8.23
CA GLN A 132 7.17 -22.13 8.33
C GLN A 132 8.58 -21.93 8.89
N GLU A 133 9.31 -20.90 8.43
CA GLU A 133 10.65 -20.60 8.97
C GLU A 133 10.57 -20.00 10.37
N ASN A 134 9.45 -19.34 10.71
CA ASN A 134 9.23 -18.79 12.05
C ASN A 134 8.56 -19.78 13.02
N HIS A 135 8.52 -21.08 12.70
CA HIS A 135 7.99 -22.12 13.60
C HIS A 135 6.52 -21.90 14.03
N GLY A 136 5.69 -21.39 13.12
CA GLY A 136 4.24 -21.28 13.28
C GLY A 136 3.74 -19.88 13.64
N VAL A 137 2.42 -19.79 13.82
CA VAL A 137 1.69 -18.50 13.89
C VAL A 137 2.15 -17.63 15.06
N ALA A 138 2.23 -18.18 16.28
CA ALA A 138 2.50 -17.37 17.48
C ALA A 138 3.86 -16.66 17.43
N HIS A 139 4.91 -17.39 17.03
CA HIS A 139 6.24 -16.84 16.83
C HIS A 139 6.29 -15.83 15.69
N THR A 140 5.62 -16.12 14.57
CA THR A 140 5.50 -15.18 13.45
C THR A 140 4.80 -13.88 13.86
N VAL A 141 3.76 -13.95 14.70
CA VAL A 141 3.07 -12.74 15.21
C VAL A 141 3.99 -11.91 16.08
N ALA A 142 4.76 -12.55 16.98
CA ALA A 142 5.71 -11.86 17.84
C ALA A 142 6.82 -11.18 17.02
N GLU A 143 7.38 -11.90 16.05
CA GLU A 143 8.44 -11.37 15.20
C GLU A 143 7.94 -10.27 14.26
N GLY A 144 6.76 -10.45 13.65
CA GLY A 144 6.13 -9.41 12.84
C GLY A 144 5.84 -8.14 13.64
N ALA A 145 5.42 -8.27 14.90
CA ALA A 145 5.24 -7.13 15.78
C ALA A 145 6.57 -6.45 16.16
N ARG A 146 7.64 -7.22 16.38
CA ARG A 146 8.98 -6.68 16.61
C ARG A 146 9.45 -5.84 15.42
N ILE A 147 9.37 -6.39 14.21
CA ILE A 147 9.77 -5.71 12.97
C ILE A 147 8.95 -4.45 12.73
N VAL A 148 7.62 -4.50 12.85
CA VAL A 148 6.79 -3.30 12.68
C VAL A 148 7.12 -2.26 13.75
N GLY A 149 7.43 -2.67 14.98
CA GLY A 149 7.93 -1.79 16.03
C GLY A 149 9.23 -1.06 15.67
N GLU A 150 10.13 -1.70 14.93
CA GLU A 150 11.39 -1.09 14.44
C GLU A 150 11.18 -0.17 13.23
N LEU A 151 10.13 -0.43 12.44
CA LEU A 151 9.74 0.41 11.31
C LEU A 151 9.06 1.71 11.77
N LEU A 152 8.24 1.67 12.82
CA LEU A 152 7.43 2.81 13.26
C LEU A 152 8.25 4.09 13.50
N PRO A 153 9.39 4.08 14.22
CA PRO A 153 10.23 5.28 14.37
C PRO A 153 10.69 5.86 13.02
N GLN A 154 11.15 5.01 12.10
CA GLN A 154 11.65 5.43 10.78
C GLN A 154 10.55 6.09 9.95
N VAL A 155 9.34 5.52 9.99
CA VAL A 155 8.18 6.08 9.28
C VAL A 155 7.70 7.38 9.94
N ASN A 156 7.81 7.46 11.27
CA ASN A 156 7.42 8.62 12.05
C ASN A 156 8.37 9.83 11.86
N ASP A 157 9.62 9.59 11.47
CA ASP A 157 10.58 10.66 11.16
C ASP A 157 10.20 11.44 9.88
N VAL A 158 9.36 10.86 9.02
CA VAL A 158 8.87 11.55 7.82
C VAL A 158 7.70 12.45 8.19
N GLN A 159 7.90 13.76 8.06
CA GLN A 159 6.86 14.77 8.30
C GLN A 159 6.20 15.21 6.99
N ARG A 160 5.00 15.80 7.12
CA ARG A 160 4.35 16.42 5.97
C ARG A 160 5.10 17.70 5.59
N GLU A 161 5.25 17.91 4.30
CA GLU A 161 5.75 19.15 3.72
C GLU A 161 4.78 19.68 2.66
N GLU A 162 4.89 20.97 2.37
CA GLU A 162 4.11 21.60 1.33
C GLU A 162 4.62 21.16 -0.05
N VAL A 163 3.77 20.50 -0.82
CA VAL A 163 4.09 19.98 -2.16
C VAL A 163 3.08 20.48 -3.19
N PRO A 164 3.48 20.64 -4.47
CA PRO A 164 2.54 21.08 -5.50
C PRO A 164 1.46 20.03 -5.77
N ILE A 165 0.24 20.48 -6.12
CA ILE A 165 -0.87 19.59 -6.51
C ILE A 165 -0.52 18.68 -7.69
N SER A 166 0.49 19.01 -8.49
CA SER A 166 0.98 18.14 -9.57
C SER A 166 1.44 16.75 -9.09
N GLU A 167 1.80 16.60 -7.82
CA GLU A 167 2.17 15.30 -7.24
C GLU A 167 0.96 14.43 -6.88
N LEU A 168 -0.25 14.99 -6.87
CA LEU A 168 -1.45 14.28 -6.46
C LEU A 168 -1.94 13.33 -7.57
N LYS A 169 -2.23 12.10 -7.16
CA LYS A 169 -2.85 11.07 -8.01
C LYS A 169 -4.24 10.75 -7.47
N LEU A 170 -5.26 10.99 -8.29
CA LEU A 170 -6.67 10.77 -7.96
C LEU A 170 -7.19 9.56 -8.74
N ALA A 171 -7.60 8.51 -8.02
CA ALA A 171 -8.32 7.38 -8.61
C ALA A 171 -9.83 7.60 -8.44
N LEU A 172 -10.60 7.33 -9.48
CA LEU A 172 -12.05 7.52 -9.55
C LEU A 172 -12.71 6.18 -9.87
N GLN A 173 -13.77 5.88 -9.14
CA GLN A 173 -14.56 4.65 -9.29
C GLN A 173 -16.03 5.00 -9.05
N CYS A 174 -16.94 4.33 -9.75
CA CYS A 174 -18.38 4.48 -9.54
C CYS A 174 -18.90 3.35 -8.65
N GLY A 175 -19.48 3.68 -7.50
CA GLY A 175 -20.10 2.69 -6.62
C GLY A 175 -21.46 2.21 -7.16
N GLY A 176 -22.54 2.48 -6.42
CA GLY A 176 -23.90 2.20 -6.87
C GLY A 176 -24.44 3.32 -7.75
N SER A 177 -24.33 3.16 -9.08
CA SER A 177 -24.88 4.17 -10.00
C SER A 177 -26.40 4.27 -9.85
N ASP A 178 -26.90 5.49 -9.74
CA ASP A 178 -28.33 5.80 -9.77
C ASP A 178 -28.65 6.75 -10.94
N GLY A 179 -29.94 7.08 -11.10
CA GLY A 179 -30.39 8.00 -12.15
C GLY A 179 -29.86 9.44 -12.01
N TRP A 180 -29.29 9.80 -10.86
CA TRP A 180 -28.81 11.16 -10.56
C TRP A 180 -27.29 11.29 -10.72
N SER A 181 -26.56 10.19 -10.63
CA SER A 181 -25.09 10.16 -10.65
C SER A 181 -24.52 10.85 -11.89
N GLY A 182 -25.12 10.59 -13.06
CA GLY A 182 -24.73 11.18 -14.35
C GLY A 182 -25.05 12.68 -14.49
N ILE A 183 -25.89 13.24 -13.62
CA ILE A 183 -26.36 14.63 -13.66
C ILE A 183 -25.73 15.47 -12.54
N THR A 184 -25.28 14.82 -11.45
CA THR A 184 -24.82 15.49 -10.23
C THR A 184 -23.36 15.17 -9.90
N SER A 185 -23.08 14.02 -9.29
CA SER A 185 -21.76 13.65 -8.78
C SER A 185 -20.72 13.49 -9.88
N ASN A 186 -21.08 12.86 -11.01
CA ASN A 186 -20.12 12.57 -12.07
C ASN A 186 -19.67 13.84 -12.81
N PRO A 187 -20.57 14.77 -13.19
CA PRO A 187 -20.16 16.08 -13.70
C PRO A 187 -19.32 16.89 -12.69
N GLY A 188 -19.70 16.86 -11.40
CA GLY A 188 -18.94 17.54 -10.34
C GLY A 188 -17.52 16.99 -10.19
N LEU A 189 -17.36 15.67 -10.22
CA LEU A 189 -16.04 15.02 -10.23
C LEU A 189 -15.26 15.33 -11.51
N GLY A 190 -15.92 15.39 -12.66
CA GLY A 190 -15.30 15.81 -13.92
C GLY A 190 -14.66 17.20 -13.82
N PHE A 191 -15.38 18.18 -13.27
CA PHE A 191 -14.83 19.51 -13.02
C PHE A 191 -13.62 19.50 -12.08
N CYS A 192 -13.68 18.71 -11.00
CA CYS A 192 -12.54 18.56 -10.08
C CYS A 192 -11.31 17.94 -10.77
N VAL A 193 -11.53 16.98 -11.68
CA VAL A 193 -10.47 16.34 -12.46
C VAL A 193 -9.85 17.33 -13.45
N ASP A 194 -10.66 18.12 -14.15
CA ASP A 194 -10.16 19.15 -15.07
C ASP A 194 -9.26 20.14 -14.33
N GLU A 195 -9.68 20.56 -13.13
CA GLU A 195 -8.87 21.43 -12.27
C GLU A 195 -7.58 20.75 -11.81
N LEU A 196 -7.62 19.47 -11.41
CA LEU A 196 -6.44 18.70 -11.04
C LEU A 196 -5.43 18.60 -12.20
N VAL A 197 -5.91 18.26 -13.40
CA VAL A 197 -5.08 18.15 -14.61
C VAL A 197 -4.52 19.51 -15.02
N ARG A 198 -5.29 20.59 -14.89
CA ARG A 198 -4.82 21.97 -15.14
C ARG A 198 -3.63 22.35 -14.24
N GLN A 199 -3.59 21.79 -13.03
CA GLN A 199 -2.50 21.94 -12.06
C GLN A 199 -1.35 20.94 -12.25
N GLY A 200 -1.45 20.02 -13.22
CA GLY A 200 -0.43 19.03 -13.55
C GLY A 200 -0.55 17.72 -12.76
N GLY A 201 -1.64 17.51 -12.02
CA GLY A 201 -1.90 16.27 -11.31
C GLY A 201 -2.36 15.16 -12.26
N THR A 202 -2.48 13.95 -11.73
CA THR A 202 -2.91 12.77 -12.50
C THR A 202 -4.26 12.27 -12.00
N ALA A 203 -5.19 12.02 -12.91
CA ALA A 203 -6.43 11.31 -12.62
C ALA A 203 -6.47 9.97 -13.36
N VAL A 204 -6.97 8.93 -12.69
CA VAL A 204 -7.22 7.61 -13.27
C VAL A 204 -8.67 7.28 -13.02
N PHE A 205 -9.40 6.95 -14.08
CA PHE A 205 -10.78 6.48 -14.00
C PHE A 205 -10.82 5.00 -14.34
N GLU A 206 -11.56 4.25 -13.53
CA GLU A 206 -11.76 2.81 -13.67
C GLU A 206 -13.27 2.51 -13.55
N ARG A 207 -13.73 1.54 -14.34
CA ARG A 207 -15.08 0.99 -14.28
C ARG A 207 -14.99 -0.49 -14.65
N ASP A 208 -15.19 -1.36 -13.67
CA ASP A 208 -15.41 -2.78 -13.91
C ASP A 208 -16.72 -2.98 -14.71
N PRO A 209 -16.77 -3.92 -15.68
CA PRO A 209 -17.99 -4.26 -16.43
C PRO A 209 -19.15 -4.74 -15.56
#